data_AF-A0A6H5L4B0-F1
#
_entry.id   AF-A0A6H5L4B0-F1
#
_cell.length_a   1.000
_cell.length_b   1.000
_cell.length_c   1.000
_cell.angle_alpha   90.00
_cell.angle_beta   90.00
_cell.angle_gamma   90.00
#
_symmetry.space_group_name_H-M   'P 1'
#
loop_
_entity.id
_entity.type
_entity.pdbx_description
1 polymer ?
#
loop_
_entity_poly.entity_id
_entity_poly.type
_entity_poly.pdbx_seq_one_letter_code
_entity_poly.pdbx_strand_id
1 'polypeptide(L)'
;MQYSTGFGVLSTNSRTLEGYPSGSVVGFSLDEKGRPLFAFSSMSAHTGDLAADSRVSLTVTAATFKGAADGRVSLIGDVNKVRSCVGHGAAVSQ
;
A
#
# COMPACT_ATOMS: atom_id res chain seq x y z
N MET A 1 -13.23 3.71 -17.78
CA MET A 1 -11.87 3.23 -17.48
C MET A 1 -11.99 2.26 -16.32
N GLN A 2 -11.69 0.97 -16.55
CA GLN A 2 -11.71 -0.03 -15.48
C GLN A 2 -10.28 -0.13 -14.94
N TYR A 3 -10.08 0.25 -13.70
CA TYR A 3 -8.77 0.14 -13.07
C TYR A 3 -8.59 -1.24 -12.45
N SER A 4 -7.37 -1.76 -12.46
CA SER A 4 -7.02 -2.99 -11.76
C SER A 4 -7.05 -2.77 -10.25
N THR A 5 -7.95 -3.47 -9.57
CA THR A 5 -7.98 -3.66 -8.11
C THR A 5 -7.63 -5.12 -7.81
N GLY A 6 -7.15 -5.41 -6.60
CA GLY A 6 -6.79 -6.78 -6.22
C GLY A 6 -5.54 -6.84 -5.35
N PHE A 7 -4.59 -7.69 -5.73
CA PHE A 7 -3.35 -7.92 -4.97
C PHE A 7 -2.13 -7.39 -5.72
N GLY A 8 -1.16 -6.88 -4.96
CA GLY A 8 0.14 -6.47 -5.46
C GLY A 8 1.23 -6.75 -4.43
N VAL A 9 2.49 -6.52 -4.82
CA VAL A 9 3.63 -6.63 -3.91
C VAL A 9 4.04 -5.23 -3.48
N LEU A 10 3.90 -4.94 -2.18
CA LEU A 10 4.38 -3.72 -1.56
C LEU A 10 5.77 -3.96 -0.96
N SER A 11 6.73 -3.18 -1.43
CA SER A 11 8.08 -3.12 -0.90
C SER A 11 8.24 -1.90 0.02
N THR A 12 8.63 -2.13 1.26
CA THR A 12 8.88 -1.14 2.32
C THR A 12 10.35 -1.19 2.75
N ASN A 13 10.85 -0.11 3.36
CA ASN A 13 12.16 -0.14 4.01
C ASN A 13 12.04 -0.80 5.38
N SER A 14 12.75 -1.91 5.61
CA SER A 14 12.63 -2.66 6.87
C SER A 14 13.14 -1.84 8.04
N ARG A 15 12.31 -1.66 9.07
CA ARG A 15 12.77 -1.04 10.33
C ARG A 15 13.59 -1.98 11.19
N THR A 16 13.46 -3.30 10.99
CA THR A 16 14.14 -4.33 11.80
C THR A 16 15.49 -4.73 11.23
N LEU A 17 15.69 -4.58 9.92
CA LEU A 17 16.94 -4.87 9.23
C LEU A 17 17.33 -3.65 8.39
N GLU A 18 18.13 -2.77 8.98
CA GLU A 18 18.57 -1.53 8.34
C GLU A 18 19.27 -1.82 7.00
N GLY A 19 18.92 -1.04 5.97
CA GLY A 19 19.46 -1.18 4.61
C GLY A 19 18.80 -2.26 3.75
N TYR A 20 17.90 -3.08 4.29
CA TYR A 20 17.19 -4.13 3.54
C TYR A 20 15.72 -3.77 3.29
N PRO A 21 15.20 -3.94 2.05
CA PRO A 21 13.78 -3.83 1.81
C PRO A 21 13.02 -5.08 2.28
N SER A 22 11.78 -4.89 2.69
CA SER A 22 10.82 -5.95 2.98
C SER A 22 9.76 -6.00 1.89
N GLY A 23 9.40 -7.18 1.41
CA GLY A 23 8.36 -7.39 0.40
C GLY A 23 7.16 -8.12 0.98
N SER A 24 5.94 -7.59 0.76
CA SER A 24 4.70 -8.20 1.24
C SER A 24 3.59 -8.16 0.20
N VAL A 25 2.78 -9.21 0.13
CA VAL A 25 1.57 -9.23 -0.71
C VAL A 25 0.47 -8.46 0.02
N VAL A 26 -0.09 -7.44 -0.63
CA VAL A 26 -1.13 -6.59 -0.05
C VAL A 26 -2.34 -6.52 -0.98
N GLY A 27 -3.52 -6.44 -0.39
CA GLY A 27 -4.73 -6.05 -1.09
C GLY A 27 -4.80 -4.53 -1.25
N PHE A 28 -5.24 -4.05 -2.41
CA PHE A 28 -5.45 -2.63 -2.65
C PHE A 28 -6.67 -2.38 -3.53
N SER A 29 -7.23 -1.19 -3.37
CA SER A 29 -8.20 -0.60 -4.29
C SER A 29 -7.66 0.75 -4.77
N LEU A 30 -8.37 1.45 -5.64
CA LEU A 30 -7.98 2.78 -6.11
C LEU A 30 -9.03 3.83 -5.73
N ASP A 31 -8.57 5.06 -5.51
CA ASP A 31 -9.47 6.22 -5.43
C ASP A 31 -9.91 6.72 -6.82
N GLU A 32 -10.74 7.76 -6.86
CA GLU A 32 -11.24 8.37 -8.11
C GLU A 32 -10.12 8.94 -9.00
N LYS A 33 -8.93 9.18 -8.43
CA LYS A 33 -7.73 9.68 -9.14
C LYS A 33 -6.78 8.54 -9.53
N GLY A 34 -7.13 7.28 -9.28
CA GLY A 34 -6.30 6.12 -9.58
C GLY A 34 -5.16 5.88 -8.58
N ARG A 35 -5.17 6.52 -7.41
CA ARG A 35 -4.14 6.31 -6.37
C ARG A 35 -4.46 5.07 -5.53
N PRO A 36 -3.47 4.19 -5.25
CA PRO A 36 -3.68 3.02 -4.41
C PRO A 36 -4.11 3.38 -3.00
N LEU A 37 -5.18 2.71 -2.55
CA LEU A 37 -5.68 2.71 -1.18
C LEU A 37 -5.48 1.32 -0.59
N PHE A 38 -4.92 1.30 0.62
CA PHE A 38 -4.63 0.08 1.36
C PHE A 38 -5.33 0.07 2.72
N ALA A 39 -5.66 -1.12 3.20
CA ALA A 39 -6.11 -1.33 4.57
C ALA A 39 -5.09 -2.24 5.27
N PHE A 40 -4.31 -1.68 6.20
CA PHE A 40 -3.30 -2.42 6.94
C PHE A 40 -3.72 -2.60 8.40
N SER A 41 -3.41 -3.78 8.95
CA SER A 41 -3.51 -4.02 10.39
C SER A 41 -2.43 -3.21 11.12
N SER A 42 -2.74 -2.71 12.32
CA SER A 42 -1.75 -2.07 13.19
C SER A 42 -0.63 -3.01 13.64
N MET A 43 -0.87 -4.32 13.61
CA MET A 43 0.10 -5.35 14.01
C MET A 43 0.98 -5.85 12.87
N SER A 44 0.75 -5.40 11.62
CA SER A 44 1.52 -5.88 10.49
C SER A 44 2.95 -5.31 10.48
N ALA A 45 3.93 -6.10 10.02
CA ALA A 45 5.31 -5.64 9.90
C ALA A 45 5.44 -4.45 8.94
N HIS A 46 4.78 -4.51 7.77
CA HIS A 46 4.81 -3.41 6.79
C HIS A 46 4.16 -2.12 7.31
N THR A 47 3.18 -2.19 8.21
CA THR A 47 2.64 -0.99 8.88
C THR A 47 3.68 -0.33 9.78
N GLY A 48 4.47 -1.15 10.49
CA GLY A 48 5.58 -0.67 11.30
C GLY A 48 6.69 -0.04 10.46
N ASP A 49 7.05 -0.67 9.35
CA ASP A 49 8.01 -0.13 8.38
C ASP A 49 7.54 1.23 7.83
N LEU A 50 6.28 1.30 7.37
CA LEU A 50 5.65 2.52 6.85
C LEU A 50 5.57 3.67 7.86
N ALA A 51 5.46 3.35 9.14
CA ALA A 51 5.45 4.36 10.19
C ALA A 51 6.85 4.95 10.43
N ALA A 52 7.91 4.20 10.13
CA ALA A 52 9.29 4.66 10.23
C ALA A 52 9.75 5.39 8.95
N ASP A 53 9.33 4.91 7.78
CA ASP A 53 9.66 5.47 6.48
C ASP A 53 8.50 5.28 5.49
N SER A 54 7.95 6.37 4.96
CA SER A 54 6.80 6.36 4.06
C SER A 54 7.12 5.89 2.64
N ARG A 55 8.41 5.81 2.28
CA ARG A 55 8.84 5.51 0.91
C ARG A 55 8.62 4.04 0.59
N VAL A 56 7.89 3.77 -0.48
CA VAL A 56 7.55 2.42 -0.93
C VAL A 56 7.60 2.27 -2.44
N SER A 57 7.57 1.01 -2.87
CA SER A 57 7.24 0.61 -4.23
C SER A 57 6.08 -0.40 -4.21
N LEU A 58 5.00 -0.15 -4.94
CA LEU A 58 3.94 -1.13 -5.20
C LEU A 58 4.10 -1.69 -6.60
N THR A 59 4.34 -3.00 -6.72
CA THR A 59 4.33 -3.70 -7.99
C THR A 59 2.99 -4.40 -8.22
N VAL A 60 2.35 -4.08 -9.34
CA VAL A 60 1.09 -4.69 -9.80
C VAL A 60 1.35 -5.39 -11.12
N THR A 61 0.93 -6.64 -11.22
CA THR A 61 1.05 -7.45 -12.43
C THR A 61 -0.25 -7.40 -13.23
N ALA A 62 -0.16 -7.60 -14.55
CA ALA A 62 -1.35 -7.82 -15.36
C ALA A 62 -2.17 -9.02 -14.84
N ALA A 63 -3.50 -9.01 -15.07
CA ALA A 63 -4.37 -10.11 -14.66
C ALA A 63 -3.98 -11.46 -15.29
N THR A 64 -3.33 -11.42 -16.46
CA THR A 64 -2.85 -12.60 -17.20
C THR A 64 -1.38 -12.92 -16.93
N PHE A 65 -0.76 -12.33 -15.90
CA PHE A 65 0.66 -12.51 -15.63
C PHE A 65 1.00 -13.96 -15.31
N LYS A 66 1.88 -14.55 -16.12
CA LYS A 66 2.40 -15.91 -16.00
C LYS A 66 3.92 -15.92 -15.96
N GLY A 67 4.58 -14.88 -16.46
CA GLY A 67 6.03 -14.79 -16.46
C GLY A 67 6.57 -13.39 -16.70
N ALA A 68 7.90 -13.28 -16.72
CA ALA A 68 8.60 -12.00 -16.80
C ALA A 68 8.37 -11.21 -18.11
N ALA A 69 7.87 -11.86 -19.17
CA ALA A 69 7.51 -11.21 -20.43
C ALA A 69 6.15 -10.50 -20.37
N ASP A 70 5.32 -10.79 -19.36
CA ASP A 70 4.01 -10.18 -19.21
C ASP A 70 4.09 -8.80 -18.54
N GLY A 71 3.09 -7.97 -18.83
CA GLY A 71 3.02 -6.61 -18.33
C GLY A 71 2.97 -6.53 -16.80
N ARG A 72 3.75 -5.59 -16.25
CA ARG A 72 3.69 -5.18 -14.84
C ARG A 72 4.00 -3.69 -14.72
N VAL A 73 3.55 -3.08 -13.65
CA VAL A 73 3.87 -1.68 -13.30
C VAL A 73 4.37 -1.62 -11.87
N SER A 74 5.38 -0.78 -11.63
CA SER A 74 5.86 -0.46 -10.28
C SER A 74 5.62 1.02 -10.01
N LEU A 75 4.82 1.30 -8.99
CA LEU A 75 4.46 2.63 -8.52
C LEU A 75 5.36 2.96 -7.33
N ILE A 76 6.22 3.97 -7.46
CA ILE A 76 7.16 4.39 -6.41
C ILE A 76 6.69 5.72 -5.85
N GLY A 77 6.66 5.85 -4.53
CA GLY A 77 6.28 7.09 -3.87
C GLY A 77 6.06 6.94 -2.37
N ASP A 78 5.36 7.90 -1.78
CA ASP A 78 5.09 7.95 -0.35
C ASP A 78 3.67 7.49 -0.02
N VAL A 79 3.54 6.59 0.96
CA VAL A 79 2.25 6.22 1.53
C VAL A 79 1.90 7.17 2.67
N ASN A 80 0.70 7.73 2.60
CA ASN A 80 0.18 8.64 3.60
C ASN A 80 -1.11 8.08 4.22
N LYS A 81 -1.24 8.19 5.55
CA LYS A 81 -2.50 7.86 6.22
C LYS A 81 -3.61 8.76 5.70
N VAL A 82 -4.68 8.15 5.22
CA VAL A 82 -5.90 8.88 4.85
C VAL A 82 -6.47 9.46 6.15
N ARG A 83 -6.53 10.79 6.25
CA ARG A 83 -7.23 11.44 7.37
C ARG A 83 -8.71 11.09 7.24
N SER A 84 -9.34 10.66 8.33
CA SER A 84 -10.80 10.68 8.36
C SER A 84 -11.25 12.12 8.18
N CYS A 85 -12.22 12.35 7.30
CA CYS A 85 -12.98 13.56 7.36
C CYS A 85 -13.75 13.54 8.69
N VAL A 86 -13.36 14.40 9.64
CA VAL A 86 -14.25 14.72 10.77
C VAL A 86 -15.41 15.52 10.18
N GLY A 87 -16.48 14.80 9.89
CA GLY A 87 -17.72 15.33 9.36
C GLY A 87 -18.81 14.32 9.64
N HIS A 88 -19.25 14.28 10.90
CA HIS A 88 -20.61 14.06 11.43
C HIS A 88 -20.51 13.44 12.84
N GLY A 89 -20.74 14.28 13.86
CA GLY A 89 -21.33 13.86 15.15
C GLY A 89 -20.43 13.18 16.18
N ALA A 90 -20.03 13.96 17.18
CA ALA A 90 -19.90 13.62 18.61
C ALA A 90 -19.79 12.13 19.04
N ALA A 91 -18.67 11.78 19.67
CA ALA A 91 -18.65 11.37 21.08
C ALA A 91 -17.19 11.23 21.56
N VAL A 92 -16.77 12.18 22.39
CA VAL A 92 -15.78 11.94 23.44
C VAL A 92 -16.51 11.11 24.50
N SER A 93 -15.95 9.97 24.89
CA SER A 93 -16.14 9.44 26.23
C SER A 93 -14.96 8.56 26.60
N GLN A 94 -14.19 9.08 27.55
CA GLN A 94 -13.28 8.47 28.54
C GLN A 94 -12.56 7.18 28.18
#